data_AF-A0A9X3LE03-F1
#
_entry.id   AF-A0A9X3LE03-F1
#
_cell.length_a   1.000
_cell.length_b   1.000
_cell.length_c   1.000
_cell.angle_alpha   90.00
_cell.angle_beta   90.00
_cell.angle_gamma   90.00
#
_symmetry.space_group_name_H-M   'P 1'
#
loop_
_entity.id
_entity.type
_entity.pdbx_description
1 polymer ?
#
loop_
_entity_poly.entity_id
_entity_poly.type
_entity_poly.pdbx_seq_one_letter_code
_entity_poly.pdbx_strand_id
1 'polypeptide(L)'
;MQNTTLYLYEFNTTHFTLIDENAGYYISEQKQNPIKKIVISNPFKELSRRNVELLLVDNLWDISDEIQQTSLNWSMCRMGFAQQRDSFSEKRR
;
A
#
# COMPACT_ATOMS: atom_id res chain seq x y z
N MET A 1 -8.68 -11.99 1.73
CA MET A 1 -8.82 -10.66 2.36
C MET A 1 -10.18 -10.42 3.02
N GLN A 2 -11.31 -10.92 2.50
CA GLN A 2 -12.64 -10.62 3.07
C GLN A 2 -12.82 -11.05 4.53
N ASN A 3 -12.13 -12.11 4.98
CA ASN A 3 -12.14 -12.61 6.36
C ASN A 3 -10.86 -12.26 7.13
N THR A 4 -10.13 -11.24 6.70
CA THR A 4 -8.88 -10.82 7.33
C THR A 4 -9.14 -9.68 8.30
N THR A 5 -8.83 -9.88 9.58
CA THR A 5 -8.90 -8.80 10.58
C THR A 5 -7.58 -8.02 10.59
N LEU A 6 -7.65 -6.72 10.31
CA LEU A 6 -6.54 -5.79 10.45
C LEU A 6 -6.75 -4.91 11.70
N TYR A 7 -5.64 -4.51 12.32
CA TYR A 7 -5.63 -3.57 13.44
C TYR A 7 -4.89 -2.30 13.01
N LEU A 8 -5.62 -1.19 12.93
CA LEU A 8 -5.07 0.12 12.63
C LEU A 8 -4.85 0.87 13.94
N TYR A 9 -3.64 1.38 14.13
CA TYR A 9 -3.27 2.18 15.30
C TYR A 9 -3.10 3.64 14.89
N GLU A 10 -3.73 4.52 15.65
CA GLU A 10 -3.58 5.97 15.50
C GLU A 10 -2.57 6.46 16.54
N PHE A 11 -1.69 7.38 16.16
CA PHE A 11 -0.67 7.95 17.02
C PHE A 11 -0.80 9.47 17.07
N ASN A 12 -0.29 10.09 18.14
CA ASN A 12 -0.15 11.54 18.20
C ASN A 12 0.94 12.00 17.21
N THR A 13 0.64 13.01 16.38
CA THR A 13 1.53 13.50 15.33
C THR A 13 2.68 14.37 15.82
N THR A 14 2.69 14.85 17.07
CA THR A 14 3.66 15.85 17.58
C THR A 14 5.13 15.45 17.38
N HIS A 15 5.45 14.15 17.48
CA HIS A 15 6.83 13.65 17.39
C HIS A 15 7.15 12.94 16.06
N PHE A 16 6.33 13.17 15.04
CA PHE A 16 6.53 12.62 13.71
C PHE A 16 7.07 13.68 12.76
N THR A 17 8.08 13.28 11.98
CA THR A 17 8.67 14.10 10.92
C THR A 17 8.39 13.44 9.58
N LEU A 18 7.94 14.24 8.60
CA LEU A 18 7.72 13.79 7.23
C LEU A 18 9.06 13.49 6.56
N ILE A 19 9.17 12.31 5.93
CA ILE A 19 10.33 11.91 5.13
C ILE A 19 9.99 11.80 3.65
N ASP A 20 8.78 11.35 3.33
CA ASP A 20 8.30 11.27 1.95
C ASP A 20 6.83 11.66 1.91
N GLU A 21 6.54 12.85 1.37
CA GLU A 21 5.17 13.36 1.24
C GLU A 21 4.32 12.51 0.31
N ASN A 22 4.93 12.01 -0.76
CA ASN A 22 4.26 11.26 -1.81
C ASN A 22 3.87 9.85 -1.33
N ALA A 23 4.75 9.17 -0.59
CA ALA A 23 4.42 7.90 0.07
C ALA A 23 3.66 8.09 1.40
N GLY A 24 3.57 9.32 1.91
CA GLY A 24 2.99 9.62 3.22
C GLY A 24 3.79 9.03 4.38
N TYR A 25 5.12 8.91 4.24
CA TYR A 25 5.97 8.32 5.27
C TYR A 25 6.42 9.36 6.29
N TYR A 26 6.03 9.10 7.53
CA TYR A 26 6.48 9.84 8.71
C TYR A 26 7.29 8.92 9.61
N ILE A 27 8.35 9.45 10.22
CA ILE A 27 9.15 8.72 11.21
C ILE A 27 9.13 9.42 12.56
N SER A 28 9.41 8.67 13.63
CA SER A 28 9.70 9.21 14.95
C SER A 28 10.92 8.51 15.52
N GLU A 29 11.83 9.27 16.13
CA GLU A 29 12.98 8.73 16.87
C GLU A 29 12.63 8.37 18.32
N GLN A 30 11.40 8.67 18.74
CA GLN A 30 10.90 8.41 20.08
C GLN A 30 9.88 7.28 20.06
N LYS A 31 9.85 6.47 21.12
CA LYS A 31 8.83 5.44 21.29
C LYS A 31 7.44 6.08 21.31
N GLN A 32 6.56 5.62 20.43
CA GLN A 32 5.18 6.07 20.36
C GLN A 32 4.23 5.03 20.98
N ASN A 33 3.21 5.52 21.69
CA ASN A 33 2.10 4.70 22.17
C ASN A 33 0.85 5.04 21.34
N PRO A 34 0.11 4.06 20.83
CA PRO A 34 -1.15 4.33 20.13
C PRO A 34 -2.13 5.07 21.02
N ILE A 35 -2.76 6.11 20.49
CA ILE A 35 -3.86 6.82 21.16
C ILE A 35 -5.22 6.19 20.84
N LYS A 36 -5.28 5.37 19.77
CA LYS A 36 -6.49 4.66 19.36
C LYS A 36 -6.13 3.36 18.65
N LYS A 37 -6.99 2.36 18.81
CA LYS A 37 -6.97 1.10 18.08
C LYS A 37 -8.29 0.93 17.35
N ILE A 38 -8.24 0.72 16.04
CA ILE A 38 -9.39 0.51 15.17
C ILE A 38 -9.30 -0.91 14.60
N VAL A 39 -10.37 -1.68 14.78
CA VAL A 39 -10.46 -3.05 14.24
C VAL A 39 -11.16 -3.00 12.89
N ILE A 40 -10.51 -3.54 11.87
CA ILE A 40 -11.03 -3.64 10.51
C ILE A 40 -11.27 -5.12 10.21
N SER A 41 -12.53 -5.56 10.25
CA SER A 41 -12.90 -6.96 10.01
C SER A 41 -13.13 -7.29 8.53
N ASN A 42 -13.30 -6.28 7.68
CA ASN A 42 -13.46 -6.45 6.23
C ASN A 42 -12.66 -5.36 5.48
N PRO A 43 -11.41 -5.66 5.08
CA PRO A 43 -10.55 -4.73 4.37
C PRO A 43 -11.13 -4.22 3.06
N PHE A 44 -11.82 -5.05 2.27
CA PHE A 44 -12.41 -4.63 1.00
C PHE A 44 -13.52 -3.59 1.19
N LYS A 45 -14.38 -3.79 2.20
CA LYS A 45 -15.40 -2.80 2.56
C LYS A 45 -14.76 -1.48 2.99
N GLU A 46 -13.68 -1.54 3.76
CA GLU A 46 -12.97 -0.34 4.20
C GLU A 46 -12.26 0.41 3.06
N LEU A 47 -11.70 -0.30 2.07
CA LEU A 47 -11.13 0.32 0.87
C LEU A 47 -12.21 1.03 0.05
N SER A 48 -13.32 0.34 -0.23
CA SER A 48 -14.46 0.91 -0.96
C SER A 48 -15.03 2.16 -0.26
N ARG A 49 -15.16 2.13 1.08
CA ARG A 49 -15.62 3.28 1.88
C ARG A 49 -14.70 4.51 1.76
N ARG A 50 -13.42 4.32 1.44
CA ARG A 50 -12.42 5.39 1.23
C ARG A 50 -12.26 5.79 -0.23
N ASN A 51 -13.15 5.33 -1.11
CA ASN A 51 -13.07 5.57 -2.54
C ASN A 51 -11.75 5.07 -3.15
N VAL A 52 -11.22 3.95 -2.64
CA VAL A 52 -10.05 3.28 -3.22
C VAL A 52 -10.53 2.32 -4.31
N GLU A 53 -9.94 2.47 -5.50
CA GLU A 53 -10.12 1.53 -6.61
C GLU A 53 -9.28 0.27 -6.39
N LEU A 54 -9.89 -0.90 -6.62
CA LEU A 54 -9.20 -2.18 -6.55
C LEU A 54 -9.24 -2.84 -7.92
N LEU A 55 -8.06 -2.98 -8.53
CA LEU A 55 -7.88 -3.66 -9.81
C LEU A 55 -7.28 -5.06 -9.57
N LEU A 56 -7.88 -6.06 -10.21
CA LEU A 56 -7.30 -7.40 -10.31
C LEU A 56 -6.75 -7.54 -11.73
N VAL A 57 -5.46 -7.86 -11.83
CA VAL A 57 -4.76 -7.97 -13.09
C VAL A 57 -3.92 -9.24 -13.12
N ASP A 58 -3.72 -9.78 -14.32
CA ASP A 58 -2.90 -10.99 -14.50
C ASP A 58 -1.42 -10.73 -14.25
N ASN A 59 -0.95 -9.49 -14.48
CA ASN A 59 0.43 -9.08 -14.31
C ASN A 59 0.51 -7.70 -13.66
N LEU A 60 1.08 -7.62 -12.45
CA LEU A 60 1.31 -6.36 -11.74
C LEU A 60 2.51 -5.56 -12.32
N TRP A 61 3.43 -6.22 -13.01
CA TRP A 61 4.68 -5.59 -13.45
C TRP A 61 4.50 -4.62 -14.60
N ASP A 62 3.62 -4.93 -15.55
CA ASP A 62 3.38 -4.03 -16.70
C ASP A 62 2.85 -2.67 -16.19
N ILE A 63 1.88 -2.68 -15.27
CA ILE A 63 1.37 -1.46 -14.62
C ILE A 63 2.46 -0.74 -13.83
N SER A 64 3.28 -1.49 -13.08
CA SER A 64 4.39 -0.92 -12.33
C SER A 64 5.38 -0.20 -13.23
N ASP A 65 5.72 -0.77 -14.39
CA ASP A 65 6.63 -0.16 -15.36
C ASP A 65 6.03 1.09 -16.00
N GLU A 66 4.75 1.04 -16.38
CA GLU A 66 4.06 2.18 -16.97
C GLU A 66 3.93 3.36 -16.00
N ILE A 67 3.49 3.12 -14.76
CA ILE A 67 3.31 4.16 -13.74
C ILE A 67 4.63 4.91 -13.47
N GLN A 68 5.75 4.19 -13.44
CA GLN A 68 7.07 4.77 -13.21
C GLN A 68 7.49 5.79 -14.28
N GLN A 69 6.95 5.69 -15.50
CA GLN A 69 7.24 6.60 -16.60
C GLN A 69 6.28 7.79 -16.67
N THR A 70 5.26 7.84 -15.80
CA THR A 70 4.30 8.95 -15.77
C THR A 70 4.85 10.15 -15.00
N SER A 71 4.19 11.30 -15.16
CA SER A 71 4.42 12.49 -14.33
C SER A 71 3.62 12.49 -13.02
N LEU A 72 2.94 11.38 -12.69
CA LEU A 72 2.17 11.29 -11.45
C LEU A 72 3.09 11.17 -10.25
N ASN A 73 2.65 11.70 -9.11
CA ASN A 73 3.23 11.37 -7.82
C ASN A 73 2.77 9.96 -7.45
N TRP A 74 3.69 9.00 -7.48
CA TRP A 74 3.41 7.59 -7.19
C TRP A 74 4.38 7.04 -6.14
N SER A 75 3.88 6.15 -5.29
CA SER A 75 4.70 5.28 -4.46
C SER A 75 4.30 3.83 -4.73
N MET A 76 5.27 2.92 -4.74
CA MET A 76 5.02 1.51 -5.00
C MET A 76 5.44 0.65 -3.81
N CYS A 77 4.53 -0.21 -3.36
CA CYS A 77 4.87 -1.23 -2.38
C CYS A 77 5.79 -2.28 -3.00
N ARG A 78 6.65 -2.88 -2.18
CA ARG A 78 7.51 -3.99 -2.62
C ARG A 78 6.66 -5.16 -3.10
N MET A 79 6.83 -5.56 -4.35
CA MET A 79 6.12 -6.69 -4.97
C MET A 79 6.71 -8.07 -4.60
N GLY A 80 7.10 -8.26 -3.33
CA GLY A 80 7.78 -9.48 -2.87
C GLY A 80 6.92 -10.76 -2.88
N PHE A 81 5.59 -10.61 -3.01
CA PHE A 81 4.63 -11.70 -3.15
C PHE A 81 3.97 -11.75 -4.54
N ALA A 82 4.38 -10.88 -5.47
CA ALA A 82 3.93 -10.98 -6.85
C ALA A 82 4.62 -12.17 -7.55
N GLN A 83 4.00 -12.68 -8.61
CA GLN A 83 4.66 -13.64 -9.51
C GLN A 83 5.96 -13.02 -10.05
N GLN A 84 6.99 -13.84 -10.28
CA GLN A 84 8.28 -13.33 -10.78
C GLN A 84 8.11 -12.70 -12.17
N ARG A 85 8.82 -11.59 -12.43
CA ARG A 85 8.79 -10.90 -13.72
C ARG A 85 9.00 -11.82 -14.92
N ASP A 86 9.99 -12.71 -14.82
CA ASP A 86 10.41 -13.55 -15.94
C ASP A 86 9.40 -14.66 -16.24
N SER A 87 8.50 -14.98 -15.30
CA SER A 87 7.46 -16.00 -15.50
C SER A 87 6.42 -15.61 -16.56
N PHE A 88 6.37 -14.34 -16.97
CA PHE A 88 5.50 -13.84 -18.03
C PHE A 88 6.16 -13.85 -19.43
N SER A 89 7.47 -14.10 -19.52
CA SER A 89 8.22 -14.11 -20.79
C SER A 89 7.96 -15.37 -21.63
N GLU A 90 7.66 -16.51 -20.98
CA GLU A 90 7.34 -17.77 -21.67
C GLU A 90 5.93 -17.80 -22.28
N LYS A 91 4.99 -16.97 -21.79
CA LYS A 91 3.61 -16.87 -22.30
C LYS A 91 3.42 -15.88 -23.45
N ARG A 92 4.44 -15.08 -23.77
CA ARG A 92 4.42 -14.08 -24.87
C ARG A 92 5.15 -14.56 -26.13
N ARG A 93 5.36 -15.88 -26.28
CA ARG A 93 5.86 -16.52 -27.51
C ARG A 93 4.80 -17.43 -28.11
#